data_AF-A0A139N1B5-F1
#
_entry.id   AF-A0A139N1B5-F1
#
_cell.length_a   1.000
_cell.length_b   1.000
_cell.length_c   1.000
_cell.angle_alpha   90.00
_cell.angle_beta   90.00
_cell.angle_gamma   90.00
#
_symmetry.space_group_name_H-M   'P 1'
#
loop_
_entity.id
_entity.type
_entity.pdbx_description
1 polymer ?
#
loop_
_entity_poly.entity_id
_entity_poly.type
_entity_poly.pdbx_seq_one_letter_code
_entity_poly.pdbx_strand_id
1 'polypeptide(L)'
;MSEFKILLIDDDVEQEQQLKEAIENFNKKYFINKASKILGITEGKQIAKLSILDNKEAVYNKLKEDFSLSSEIDEIFNFSVIYKAADTPEKAMLLLYKENFHALIVDLKLETDDNNKEDENYSGNVLLKNIISKEIIPIIVRTGFPNKMTQEINRNIIKSCSKETPTLEEVVEELIDYYNTSIFSIFGSRGKVDKHIKDFFWNILPECFINKKEEINGLDKGIQEKVIIRYVSS
;
A
#
# COMPACT_ATOMS: atom_id res chain seq x y z
N MET A 1 -13.07 0.92 0.12
CA MET A 1 -11.90 1.04 -0.78
C MET A 1 -12.11 0.01 -1.88
N SER A 2 -12.22 0.42 -3.14
CA SER A 2 -12.46 -0.50 -4.27
C SER A 2 -11.17 -1.12 -4.82
N GLU A 3 -10.02 -0.54 -4.52
CA GLU A 3 -8.75 -1.00 -5.07
C GLU A 3 -7.66 -0.95 -4.00
N PHE A 4 -6.86 -2.01 -3.89
CA PHE A 4 -5.59 -2.02 -3.15
C PHE A 4 -4.44 -2.13 -4.14
N LYS A 5 -3.48 -1.21 -4.08
CA LYS A 5 -2.47 -1.06 -5.12
C LYS A 5 -1.08 -1.23 -4.56
N ILE A 6 -0.35 -2.22 -5.06
CA ILE A 6 0.99 -2.56 -4.62
C ILE A 6 2.01 -2.05 -5.65
N LEU A 7 3.11 -1.47 -5.18
CA LEU A 7 4.28 -1.25 -6.04
C LEU A 7 5.29 -2.35 -5.75
N LEU A 8 5.59 -3.15 -6.76
CA LEU A 8 6.74 -4.05 -6.77
C LEU A 8 7.96 -3.26 -7.26
N ILE A 9 9.05 -3.33 -6.50
CA ILE A 9 10.34 -2.78 -6.86
C ILE A 9 11.34 -3.94 -6.87
N ASP A 10 11.54 -4.54 -8.02
CA ASP A 10 12.44 -5.69 -8.24
C ASP A 10 12.93 -5.60 -9.69
N ASP A 11 14.23 -5.82 -9.92
CA ASP A 11 14.81 -5.90 -11.26
C ASP A 11 14.58 -7.29 -11.91
N ASP A 12 14.11 -8.24 -11.12
CA ASP A 12 13.83 -9.62 -11.51
C ASP A 12 12.38 -9.82 -12.01
N VAL A 13 12.26 -10.14 -13.30
CA VAL A 13 10.98 -10.39 -13.99
C VAL A 13 10.24 -11.62 -13.42
N GLU A 14 10.95 -12.59 -12.85
CA GLU A 14 10.33 -13.79 -12.29
C GLU A 14 9.44 -13.44 -11.09
N GLN A 15 9.92 -12.57 -10.19
CA GLN A 15 9.13 -12.12 -9.05
C GLN A 15 7.88 -11.33 -9.48
N GLU A 16 7.97 -10.55 -10.57
CA GLU A 16 6.82 -9.84 -11.13
C GLU A 16 5.73 -10.83 -11.58
N GLN A 17 6.11 -11.87 -12.32
CA GLN A 17 5.17 -12.88 -12.79
C GLN A 17 4.56 -13.66 -11.62
N GLN A 18 5.35 -14.01 -10.61
CA GLN A 18 4.85 -14.67 -9.40
C GLN A 18 3.88 -13.77 -8.62
N LEU A 19 4.14 -12.45 -8.56
CA LEU A 19 3.24 -11.50 -7.88
C LEU A 19 1.91 -11.38 -8.63
N LYS A 20 1.95 -11.35 -9.96
CA LYS A 20 0.76 -11.35 -10.80
C LYS A 20 -0.14 -12.55 -10.49
N GLU A 21 0.43 -13.75 -10.50
CA GLU A 21 -0.28 -14.99 -10.19
C GLU A 21 -0.82 -15.00 -8.76
N ALA A 22 -0.02 -14.54 -7.79
CA ALA A 22 -0.45 -14.42 -6.40
C ALA A 22 -1.64 -13.46 -6.24
N ILE A 23 -1.62 -12.31 -6.91
CA ILE A 23 -2.71 -11.32 -6.88
C ILE A 23 -3.99 -11.87 -7.54
N GLU A 24 -3.86 -12.54 -8.70
CA GLU A 24 -5.00 -13.17 -9.37
C GLU A 24 -5.66 -14.22 -8.48
N ASN A 25 -4.85 -15.07 -7.84
CA ASN A 25 -5.31 -16.09 -6.89
C ASN A 25 -5.95 -15.47 -5.65
N PHE A 26 -5.30 -14.46 -5.06
CA PHE A 26 -5.83 -13.75 -3.89
C PHE A 26 -7.19 -13.12 -4.19
N ASN A 27 -7.31 -12.37 -5.29
CA ASN A 27 -8.55 -11.71 -5.69
C ASN A 27 -9.70 -12.72 -5.86
N LYS A 28 -9.42 -13.87 -6.49
CA LYS A 28 -10.40 -14.94 -6.67
C LYS A 28 -10.82 -15.54 -5.33
N LYS A 29 -9.86 -15.96 -4.49
CA LYS A 29 -10.12 -16.56 -3.17
C LYS A 29 -10.85 -15.60 -2.23
N TYR A 30 -10.42 -14.34 -2.19
CA TYR A 30 -11.06 -13.29 -1.41
C TYR A 30 -12.53 -13.14 -1.79
N PHE A 31 -12.82 -13.06 -3.09
CA PHE A 31 -14.19 -12.96 -3.60
C PHE A 31 -15.02 -14.21 -3.22
N ILE A 32 -14.51 -15.42 -3.47
CA ILE A 32 -15.20 -16.68 -3.11
C ILE A 32 -15.52 -16.69 -1.61
N ASN A 33 -14.54 -16.40 -0.75
CA ASN A 33 -14.71 -16.46 0.70
C ASN A 33 -15.77 -15.48 1.21
N LYS A 34 -15.75 -14.25 0.71
CA LYS A 34 -16.71 -13.21 1.12
C LYS A 34 -18.11 -13.47 0.55
N ALA A 35 -18.21 -13.79 -0.73
CA ALA A 35 -19.48 -14.09 -1.38
C ALA A 35 -20.16 -15.33 -0.78
N SER A 36 -19.39 -16.40 -0.52
CA SER A 36 -19.91 -17.62 0.11
C SER A 36 -20.50 -17.33 1.50
N LYS A 37 -19.86 -16.46 2.28
CA LYS A 37 -20.36 -16.05 3.60
C LYS A 37 -21.70 -15.30 3.51
N ILE A 38 -21.85 -14.42 2.53
CA ILE A 38 -23.08 -13.62 2.31
C ILE A 38 -24.22 -14.51 1.78
N LEU A 39 -23.93 -15.38 0.83
CA LEU A 39 -24.90 -16.28 0.21
C LEU A 39 -25.22 -17.51 1.07
N GLY A 40 -24.55 -17.70 2.21
CA GLY A 40 -24.76 -18.85 3.09
C GLY A 40 -24.26 -20.17 2.50
N ILE A 41 -23.30 -20.14 1.58
CA ILE A 41 -22.71 -21.33 0.97
C ILE A 41 -21.76 -21.98 1.98
N THR A 42 -22.22 -23.06 2.60
CA THR A 42 -21.44 -23.81 3.62
C THR A 42 -20.97 -25.18 3.12
N GLU A 43 -21.49 -25.65 1.98
CA GLU A 43 -21.11 -26.93 1.40
C GLU A 43 -19.71 -26.87 0.76
N GLY A 44 -18.74 -27.60 1.33
CA GLY A 44 -17.37 -27.65 0.81
C GLY A 44 -17.28 -28.07 -0.66
N LYS A 45 -18.21 -28.91 -1.15
CA LYS A 45 -18.28 -29.31 -2.56
C LYS A 45 -18.64 -28.14 -3.48
N GLN A 46 -19.48 -27.21 -3.03
CA GLN A 46 -19.84 -26.03 -3.81
C GLN A 46 -18.67 -25.04 -3.86
N ILE A 47 -18.02 -24.80 -2.71
CA ILE A 47 -16.83 -23.94 -2.64
C ILE A 47 -15.71 -24.49 -3.54
N ALA A 48 -15.46 -25.81 -3.50
CA ALA A 48 -14.47 -26.44 -4.37
C ALA A 48 -14.76 -26.25 -5.86
N LYS A 49 -16.03 -26.30 -6.28
CA LYS A 49 -16.42 -26.02 -7.67
C LYS A 49 -16.09 -24.58 -8.07
N LEU A 50 -16.33 -23.61 -7.19
CA LEU A 50 -16.00 -22.20 -7.45
C LEU A 50 -14.48 -22.00 -7.55
N SER A 51 -13.70 -22.66 -6.71
CA SER A 51 -12.23 -22.54 -6.71
C SER A 51 -11.55 -23.08 -7.97
N ILE A 52 -12.16 -24.05 -8.65
CA ILE A 52 -11.66 -24.63 -9.91
C ILE A 52 -11.88 -23.70 -11.11
N LEU A 53 -12.77 -22.72 -11.00
CA LEU A 53 -12.99 -21.75 -12.07
C LEU A 53 -11.74 -20.90 -12.33
N ASP A 54 -11.56 -20.52 -13.60
CA ASP A 54 -10.33 -19.92 -14.08
C ASP A 54 -9.97 -18.64 -13.32
N ASN A 55 -10.93 -17.72 -13.20
CA ASN A 55 -10.71 -16.38 -12.66
C ASN A 55 -11.91 -15.86 -11.83
N LYS A 56 -11.74 -14.69 -11.23
CA LYS A 56 -12.75 -14.03 -10.38
C LYS A 56 -14.06 -13.77 -11.16
N GLU A 57 -13.97 -13.41 -12.44
CA GLU A 57 -15.09 -13.13 -13.33
C GLU A 57 -15.94 -14.38 -13.59
N ALA A 58 -15.29 -15.52 -13.83
CA ALA A 58 -15.96 -16.80 -14.00
C ALA A 58 -16.74 -17.19 -12.72
N VAL A 59 -16.15 -16.97 -11.54
CA VAL A 59 -16.83 -17.17 -10.25
C VAL A 59 -18.06 -16.27 -10.13
N TYR A 60 -17.92 -14.98 -10.41
CA TYR A 60 -19.03 -14.02 -10.32
C TYR A 60 -20.18 -14.39 -11.26
N ASN A 61 -19.87 -14.71 -12.51
CA ASN A 61 -20.87 -15.16 -13.48
C ASN A 61 -21.57 -16.44 -13.01
N LYS A 62 -20.83 -17.39 -12.44
CA LYS A 62 -21.43 -18.61 -11.93
C LYS A 62 -22.38 -18.35 -10.76
N LEU A 63 -22.00 -17.49 -9.83
CA LEU A 63 -22.87 -17.10 -8.72
C LEU A 63 -24.11 -16.35 -9.20
N LYS A 64 -24.02 -15.56 -10.27
CA LYS A 64 -25.15 -14.86 -10.87
C LYS A 64 -26.17 -15.79 -11.52
N GLU A 65 -25.72 -16.94 -12.05
CA GLU A 65 -26.62 -17.99 -12.56
C GLU A 65 -27.34 -18.71 -11.43
N ASP A 66 -26.62 -19.02 -10.35
CA ASP A 66 -27.10 -19.89 -9.28
C ASP A 66 -27.89 -19.10 -8.20
N PHE A 67 -27.69 -17.78 -8.08
CA PHE A 67 -28.26 -16.93 -7.04
C PHE A 67 -28.72 -15.57 -7.56
N SER A 68 -29.68 -14.96 -6.84
CA SER A 68 -29.98 -13.53 -7.00
C SER A 68 -28.95 -12.70 -6.22
N LEU A 69 -28.03 -12.05 -6.93
CA LEU A 69 -26.96 -11.27 -6.30
C LEU A 69 -27.49 -9.95 -5.71
N SER A 70 -26.94 -9.56 -4.56
CA SER A 70 -27.18 -8.27 -3.91
C SER A 70 -26.11 -7.25 -4.32
N SER A 71 -26.37 -5.97 -4.07
CA SER A 71 -25.37 -4.91 -4.26
C SER A 71 -24.10 -5.13 -3.43
N GLU A 72 -24.20 -5.80 -2.29
CA GLU A 72 -23.05 -6.16 -1.44
C GLU A 72 -22.10 -7.13 -2.18
N ILE A 73 -22.62 -8.07 -2.95
CA ILE A 73 -21.80 -8.97 -3.77
C ILE A 73 -21.09 -8.19 -4.88
N ASP A 74 -21.79 -7.24 -5.52
CA ASP A 74 -21.21 -6.40 -6.55
C ASP A 74 -20.06 -5.53 -6.01
N GLU A 75 -20.22 -4.96 -4.81
CA GLU A 75 -19.17 -4.20 -4.13
C GLU A 75 -17.92 -5.05 -3.86
N ILE A 76 -18.09 -6.30 -3.41
CA ILE A 76 -16.98 -7.21 -3.14
C ILE A 76 -16.33 -7.68 -4.46
N PHE A 77 -17.12 -7.91 -5.50
CA PHE A 77 -16.59 -8.24 -6.83
C PHE A 77 -15.75 -7.09 -7.40
N ASN A 78 -16.20 -5.85 -7.21
CA ASN A 78 -15.50 -4.65 -7.64
C ASN A 78 -14.23 -4.37 -6.83
N PHE A 79 -14.04 -5.01 -5.68
CA PHE A 79 -12.76 -4.95 -4.98
C PHE A 79 -11.68 -5.72 -5.74
N SER A 80 -10.50 -5.10 -5.90
CA SER A 80 -9.33 -5.76 -6.48
C SER A 80 -8.03 -5.28 -5.86
N VAL A 81 -7.13 -6.24 -5.62
CA VAL A 81 -5.70 -5.98 -5.51
C VAL A 81 -5.12 -5.86 -6.91
N ILE A 82 -4.34 -4.82 -7.16
CA ILE A 82 -3.58 -4.63 -8.40
C ILE A 82 -2.13 -4.26 -8.07
N TYR A 83 -1.26 -4.33 -9.07
CA TYR A 83 0.13 -3.94 -8.91
C TYR A 83 0.68 -3.10 -10.06
N LYS A 84 1.81 -2.44 -9.82
CA LYS A 84 2.75 -1.98 -10.84
C LYS A 84 4.16 -2.42 -10.46
N ALA A 85 5.04 -2.55 -11.45
CA ALA A 85 6.44 -2.92 -11.24
C ALA A 85 7.40 -1.79 -11.65
N ALA A 86 8.48 -1.67 -10.89
CA ALA A 86 9.63 -0.83 -11.17
C ALA A 86 10.89 -1.68 -11.08
N ASP A 87 11.68 -1.68 -12.15
CA ASP A 87 12.94 -2.41 -12.31
C ASP A 87 14.15 -1.58 -11.89
N THR A 88 13.97 -0.30 -11.55
CA THR A 88 15.04 0.57 -11.07
C THR A 88 14.58 1.49 -9.95
N PRO A 89 15.50 1.95 -9.06
CA PRO A 89 15.19 2.94 -8.03
C PRO A 89 14.56 4.23 -8.59
N GLU A 90 15.04 4.72 -9.72
CA GLU A 90 14.55 5.96 -10.34
C GLU A 90 13.10 5.80 -10.81
N LYS A 91 12.78 4.68 -11.46
CA LYS A 91 11.42 4.38 -11.94
C LYS A 91 10.48 4.18 -10.75
N ALA A 92 10.95 3.54 -9.68
CA ALA A 92 10.18 3.39 -8.45
C ALA A 92 9.83 4.76 -7.84
N MET A 93 10.81 5.65 -7.68
CA MET A 93 10.58 7.00 -7.17
C MET A 93 9.66 7.83 -8.08
N LEU A 94 9.80 7.70 -9.39
CA LEU A 94 8.92 8.36 -10.36
C LEU A 94 7.46 7.87 -10.23
N LEU A 95 7.25 6.55 -10.05
CA LEU A 95 5.93 5.97 -9.85
C LEU A 95 5.33 6.41 -8.51
N LEU A 96 6.10 6.36 -7.42
CA LEU A 96 5.67 6.84 -6.10
C LEU A 96 5.25 8.31 -6.11
N TYR A 97 5.88 9.14 -6.95
CA TYR A 97 5.50 10.54 -7.13
C TYR A 97 4.23 10.72 -7.98
N LYS A 98 4.05 9.90 -9.02
CA LYS A 98 2.94 10.04 -9.98
C LYS A 98 1.64 9.39 -9.53
N GLU A 99 1.73 8.34 -8.72
CA GLU A 99 0.61 7.45 -8.45
C GLU A 99 0.50 7.07 -6.97
N ASN A 100 -0.72 6.73 -6.57
CA ASN A 100 -1.00 6.39 -5.20
C ASN A 100 -0.90 4.88 -4.95
N PHE A 101 0.10 4.46 -4.17
CA PHE A 101 0.28 3.07 -3.74
C PHE A 101 -0.12 2.86 -2.28
N HIS A 102 -0.73 1.71 -1.99
CA HIS A 102 -1.18 1.34 -0.65
C HIS A 102 -0.12 0.55 0.11
N ALA A 103 0.78 -0.12 -0.59
CA ALA A 103 1.86 -0.91 -0.03
C ALA A 103 2.99 -1.10 -1.04
N LEU A 104 4.19 -1.42 -0.54
CA LEU A 104 5.38 -1.68 -1.36
C LEU A 104 5.97 -3.07 -1.07
N ILE A 105 6.44 -3.73 -2.13
CA ILE A 105 7.33 -4.89 -2.07
C ILE A 105 8.65 -4.45 -2.68
N VAL A 106 9.75 -4.62 -1.96
CA VAL A 106 11.05 -4.06 -2.36
C VAL A 106 12.13 -5.13 -2.29
N ASP A 107 12.83 -5.37 -3.40
CA ASP A 107 14.08 -6.12 -3.37
C ASP A 107 15.25 -5.22 -2.92
N LEU A 108 16.25 -5.82 -2.29
CA LEU A 108 17.44 -5.07 -1.88
C LEU A 108 18.41 -4.82 -3.03
N LYS A 109 18.43 -5.71 -4.03
CA LYS A 109 19.41 -5.71 -5.09
C LYS A 109 18.75 -5.29 -6.40
N LEU A 110 18.72 -3.99 -6.64
CA LEU A 110 18.09 -3.39 -7.83
C LEU A 110 19.13 -2.96 -8.88
N GLU A 111 20.42 -3.11 -8.58
CA GLU A 111 21.53 -2.77 -9.47
C GLU A 111 22.56 -3.89 -9.55
N THR A 112 23.17 -4.06 -10.72
CA THR A 112 24.22 -5.07 -10.96
C THR A 112 25.43 -4.90 -10.05
N ASP A 113 25.77 -3.65 -9.71
CA ASP A 113 26.97 -3.30 -8.96
C ASP A 113 26.82 -3.45 -7.43
N ASP A 114 25.62 -3.77 -6.92
CA ASP A 114 25.38 -3.95 -5.48
C ASP A 114 26.24 -5.07 -4.86
N ASN A 115 26.69 -6.04 -5.66
CA ASN A 115 27.59 -7.09 -5.19
C ASN A 115 28.95 -6.55 -4.71
N ASN A 116 29.37 -5.37 -5.18
CA ASN A 116 30.64 -4.73 -4.83
C ASN A 116 30.49 -3.66 -3.74
N LYS A 117 29.27 -3.46 -3.23
CA LYS A 117 28.94 -2.46 -2.21
C LYS A 117 28.83 -3.11 -0.83
N GLU A 118 29.09 -2.32 0.21
CA GLU A 118 28.70 -2.70 1.57
C GLU A 118 27.17 -2.82 1.66
N ASP A 119 26.67 -3.68 2.55
CA ASP A 119 25.24 -3.98 2.68
C ASP A 119 24.38 -2.71 2.78
N GLU A 120 24.80 -1.73 3.60
CA GLU A 120 24.12 -0.42 3.77
C GLU A 120 23.94 0.38 2.46
N ASN A 121 24.79 0.13 1.47
CA ASN A 121 24.83 0.85 0.20
C ASN A 121 24.17 0.07 -0.95
N TYR A 122 23.50 -1.04 -0.65
CA TYR A 122 22.63 -1.72 -1.63
C TYR A 122 21.60 -0.72 -2.14
N SER A 123 21.38 -0.70 -3.45
CA SER A 123 20.44 0.22 -4.10
C SER A 123 19.06 0.21 -3.46
N GLY A 124 18.54 -0.97 -3.09
CA GLY A 124 17.28 -1.12 -2.36
C GLY A 124 17.33 -0.55 -0.94
N ASN A 125 18.45 -0.67 -0.20
CA ASN A 125 18.59 -0.03 1.12
C ASN A 125 18.61 1.50 1.01
N VAL A 126 19.35 2.05 0.04
CA VAL A 126 19.36 3.50 -0.24
C VAL A 126 17.97 3.98 -0.62
N LEU A 127 17.27 3.24 -1.48
CA LEU A 127 15.89 3.54 -1.87
C LEU A 127 14.93 3.51 -0.68
N LEU A 128 15.02 2.49 0.18
CA LEU A 128 14.18 2.41 1.39
C LEU A 128 14.38 3.62 2.30
N LYS A 129 15.63 4.06 2.53
CA LYS A 129 15.92 5.29 3.31
C LYS A 129 15.25 6.54 2.69
N ASN A 130 15.24 6.62 1.36
CA ASN A 130 14.57 7.70 0.65
C ASN A 130 13.04 7.63 0.73
N ILE A 131 12.46 6.44 0.75
CA ILE A 131 11.01 6.24 0.86
C ILE A 131 10.54 6.57 2.28
N ILE A 132 11.17 5.98 3.31
CA ILE A 132 10.74 6.15 4.72
C ILE A 132 10.89 7.58 5.23
N SER A 133 11.79 8.37 4.63
CA SER A 133 11.95 9.79 4.98
C SER A 133 10.83 10.68 4.43
N LYS A 134 9.99 10.15 3.51
CA LYS A 134 8.95 10.90 2.80
C LYS A 134 7.55 10.33 2.98
N GLU A 135 7.45 9.01 3.12
CA GLU A 135 6.19 8.27 3.07
C GLU A 135 6.05 7.34 4.28
N ILE A 136 4.88 7.34 4.89
CA ILE A 136 4.47 6.33 5.87
C ILE A 136 3.54 5.37 5.13
N ILE A 137 4.10 4.23 4.71
CA ILE A 137 3.42 3.23 3.89
C ILE A 137 3.88 1.83 4.34
N PRO A 138 3.00 0.80 4.31
CA PRO A 138 3.41 -0.58 4.52
C PRO A 138 4.48 -1.01 3.50
N ILE A 139 5.58 -1.58 3.98
CA ILE A 139 6.69 -2.07 3.17
C ILE A 139 7.08 -3.47 3.64
N ILE A 140 7.21 -4.40 2.69
CA ILE A 140 7.90 -5.67 2.91
C ILE A 140 9.09 -5.73 1.98
N VAL A 141 10.27 -5.97 2.55
CA VAL A 141 11.48 -6.27 1.80
C VAL A 141 11.46 -7.76 1.44
N ARG A 142 11.53 -8.09 0.16
CA ARG A 142 11.53 -9.48 -0.32
C ARG A 142 12.73 -9.71 -1.21
N THR A 143 13.71 -10.46 -0.71
CA THR A 143 15.03 -10.50 -1.35
C THR A 143 15.73 -11.85 -1.23
N GLY A 144 16.73 -12.10 -2.08
CA GLY A 144 17.66 -13.22 -1.92
C GLY A 144 18.61 -13.07 -0.73
N PHE A 145 18.74 -11.86 -0.18
CA PHE A 145 19.70 -11.55 0.88
C PHE A 145 19.06 -10.83 2.08
N PRO A 146 18.07 -11.44 2.78
CA PRO A 146 17.28 -10.75 3.79
C PRO A 146 18.10 -10.19 4.96
N ASN A 147 19.25 -10.81 5.23
CA ASN A 147 20.18 -10.40 6.29
C ASN A 147 20.93 -9.09 5.98
N LYS A 148 20.99 -8.67 4.71
CA LYS A 148 21.68 -7.45 4.24
C LYS A 148 20.85 -6.18 4.38
N MET A 149 19.65 -6.27 4.94
CA MET A 149 18.83 -5.10 5.21
C MET A 149 19.54 -4.19 6.24
N THR A 150 19.62 -2.90 5.94
CA THR A 150 20.23 -1.89 6.83
C THR A 150 19.73 -1.97 8.28
N GLN A 151 20.60 -1.68 9.25
CA GLN A 151 20.23 -1.63 10.67
C GLN A 151 19.48 -0.33 11.03
N GLU A 152 19.55 0.69 10.20
CA GLU A 152 18.87 1.98 10.43
C GLU A 152 17.35 1.86 10.29
N ILE A 153 16.87 0.84 9.57
CA ILE A 153 15.44 0.59 9.40
C ILE A 153 14.92 -0.29 10.54
N ASN A 154 13.86 0.19 11.20
CA ASN A 154 13.21 -0.56 12.26
C ASN A 154 12.50 -1.80 11.70
N ARG A 155 13.13 -2.97 11.91
CA ARG A 155 12.64 -4.27 11.45
C ARG A 155 11.32 -4.73 12.10
N ASN A 156 10.87 -4.05 13.16
CA ASN A 156 9.53 -4.28 13.73
C ASN A 156 8.42 -3.61 12.91
N ILE A 157 8.77 -2.67 12.03
CA ILE A 157 7.83 -1.95 11.16
C ILE A 157 7.95 -2.45 9.71
N ILE A 158 9.18 -2.58 9.21
CA ILE A 158 9.46 -3.07 7.86
C ILE A 158 10.09 -4.45 7.98
N LYS A 159 9.36 -5.49 7.56
CA LYS A 159 9.87 -6.86 7.56
C LYS A 159 10.76 -7.11 6.35
N SER A 160 11.75 -7.98 6.53
CA SER A 160 12.57 -8.54 5.46
C SER A 160 12.37 -10.05 5.42
N CYS A 161 12.06 -10.57 4.24
CA CYS A 161 11.83 -11.98 3.98
C CYS A 161 12.60 -12.47 2.76
N SER A 162 12.81 -13.79 2.69
CA SER A 162 13.45 -14.40 1.53
C SER A 162 12.49 -14.45 0.34
N LYS A 163 13.01 -14.59 -0.89
CA LYS A 163 12.19 -14.89 -2.08
C LYS A 163 11.49 -16.26 -1.99
N GLU A 164 11.85 -17.12 -1.03
CA GLU A 164 11.30 -18.47 -0.86
C GLU A 164 10.14 -18.53 0.15
N THR A 165 10.22 -17.79 1.26
CA THR A 165 9.21 -17.86 2.34
C THR A 165 9.10 -16.51 3.07
N PRO A 166 7.89 -15.98 3.29
CA PRO A 166 6.57 -16.55 2.94
C PRO A 166 6.29 -16.48 1.42
N THR A 167 5.19 -17.06 0.96
CA THR A 167 4.70 -16.95 -0.42
C THR A 167 4.27 -15.51 -0.74
N LEU A 168 4.21 -15.13 -2.02
CA LEU A 168 3.74 -13.80 -2.40
C LEU A 168 2.27 -13.55 -2.06
N GLU A 169 1.45 -14.61 -2.01
CA GLU A 169 0.06 -14.49 -1.56
C GLU A 169 -0.01 -14.09 -0.08
N GLU A 170 0.78 -14.75 0.78
CA GLU A 170 0.92 -14.39 2.19
C GLU A 170 1.49 -12.98 2.38
N VAL A 171 2.45 -12.56 1.53
CA VAL A 171 2.97 -11.17 1.54
C VAL A 171 1.85 -10.17 1.20
N VAL A 172 1.01 -10.45 0.20
CA VAL A 172 -0.12 -9.59 -0.17
C VAL A 172 -1.13 -9.49 0.98
N GLU A 173 -1.48 -10.62 1.60
CA GLU A 173 -2.35 -10.67 2.78
C GLU A 173 -1.80 -9.82 3.92
N GLU A 174 -0.51 -10.00 4.24
CA GLU A 174 0.15 -9.26 5.30
C GLU A 174 0.19 -7.74 5.03
N LEU A 175 0.45 -7.31 3.80
CA LEU A 175 0.42 -5.89 3.42
C LEU A 175 -0.96 -5.27 3.56
N ILE A 176 -2.01 -6.00 3.18
CA ILE A 176 -3.41 -5.56 3.35
C ILE A 176 -3.74 -5.45 4.84
N ASP A 177 -3.33 -6.44 5.63
CA ASP A 177 -3.52 -6.41 7.08
C ASP A 177 -2.77 -5.26 7.72
N TYR A 178 -1.52 -4.97 7.32
CA TYR A 178 -0.76 -3.81 7.81
C TYR A 178 -1.46 -2.50 7.48
N TYR A 179 -1.95 -2.36 6.25
CA TYR A 179 -2.71 -1.20 5.86
C TYR A 179 -3.97 -1.02 6.72
N ASN A 180 -4.66 -2.11 7.05
CA ASN A 180 -5.91 -2.09 7.80
C ASN A 180 -5.73 -1.97 9.34
N THR A 181 -4.64 -2.49 9.91
CA THR A 181 -4.39 -2.66 11.37
C THR A 181 -4.03 -1.38 12.14
N SER A 182 -4.57 -0.25 11.69
CA SER A 182 -4.59 1.05 12.38
C SER A 182 -3.39 1.96 12.17
N ILE A 183 -2.13 1.53 12.37
CA ILE A 183 -1.03 2.51 12.36
C ILE A 183 -0.88 3.17 10.98
N PHE A 184 -0.97 2.41 9.89
CA PHE A 184 -0.91 2.95 8.53
C PHE A 184 -2.23 3.57 8.09
N SER A 185 -3.39 3.08 8.55
CA SER A 185 -4.68 3.74 8.25
C SER A 185 -4.89 5.04 9.02
N ILE A 186 -4.17 5.25 10.13
CA ILE A 186 -4.20 6.48 10.93
C ILE A 186 -3.09 7.43 10.48
N PHE A 187 -1.84 6.97 10.52
CA PHE A 187 -0.63 7.78 10.34
C PHE A 187 0.01 7.65 8.95
N GLY A 188 -0.46 6.72 8.12
CA GLY A 188 0.05 6.63 6.75
C GLY A 188 -0.11 7.95 6.01
N SER A 189 0.64 8.16 4.93
CA SER A 189 0.60 9.40 4.13
C SER A 189 -0.77 9.71 3.52
N ARG A 190 -1.72 8.79 3.66
CA ARG A 190 -3.14 8.93 3.26
C ARG A 190 -4.11 8.49 4.35
N GLY A 191 -3.60 8.35 5.56
CA GLY A 191 -4.34 7.98 6.75
C GLY A 191 -5.23 9.11 7.24
N LYS A 192 -5.94 8.85 8.34
CA LYS A 192 -6.86 9.82 8.95
C LYS A 192 -6.15 11.12 9.35
N VAL A 193 -4.94 11.04 9.91
CA VAL A 193 -4.19 12.22 10.37
C VAL A 193 -3.81 13.13 9.20
N ASP A 194 -3.25 12.59 8.13
CA ASP A 194 -2.91 13.36 6.92
C ASP A 194 -4.15 14.06 6.33
N LYS A 195 -5.29 13.35 6.25
CA LYS A 195 -6.56 13.94 5.79
C LYS A 195 -7.00 15.10 6.66
N HIS A 196 -6.93 14.97 7.98
CA HIS A 196 -7.29 16.04 8.90
C HIS A 196 -6.32 17.22 8.82
N ILE A 197 -5.01 16.98 8.68
CA ILE A 197 -4.02 18.05 8.50
C ILE A 197 -4.29 18.82 7.20
N LYS A 198 -4.57 18.12 6.10
CA LYS A 198 -4.89 18.74 4.81
C LYS A 198 -6.19 19.53 4.86
N ASP A 199 -7.24 18.95 5.43
CA ASP A 199 -8.53 19.62 5.60
C ASP A 199 -8.39 20.89 6.43
N PHE A 200 -7.68 20.79 7.55
CA PHE A 200 -7.34 21.93 8.38
C PHE A 200 -6.58 22.99 7.60
N PHE A 201 -5.51 22.63 6.88
CA PHE A 201 -4.68 23.60 6.18
C PHE A 201 -5.41 24.27 5.00
N TRP A 202 -6.22 23.53 4.25
CA TRP A 202 -6.84 24.03 3.02
C TRP A 202 -8.22 24.63 3.22
N ASN A 203 -8.99 24.17 4.20
CA ASN A 203 -10.37 24.60 4.40
C ASN A 203 -10.52 25.46 5.67
N ILE A 204 -9.99 25.00 6.81
CA ILE A 204 -10.16 25.70 8.10
C ILE A 204 -9.22 26.91 8.20
N LEU A 205 -7.94 26.72 7.87
CA LEU A 205 -6.91 27.74 8.04
C LEU A 205 -7.23 29.02 7.26
N PRO A 206 -7.67 28.98 5.98
CA PRO A 206 -8.02 30.20 5.27
C PRO A 206 -9.13 30.99 5.94
N GLU A 207 -10.16 30.32 6.48
CA GLU A 207 -11.26 30.98 7.21
C GLU A 207 -10.77 31.76 8.43
N CYS A 208 -9.78 31.23 9.15
CA CYS A 208 -9.13 31.92 10.26
C CYS A 208 -8.48 33.26 9.83
N PHE A 209 -8.12 33.41 8.55
CA PHE A 209 -7.31 34.51 8.01
C PHE A 209 -7.97 35.37 6.92
N ILE A 210 -9.25 35.13 6.55
CA ILE A 210 -9.97 35.85 5.46
C ILE A 210 -9.81 37.38 5.55
N ASN A 211 -9.76 37.96 6.75
CA ASN A 211 -9.66 39.41 6.98
C ASN A 211 -8.42 39.83 7.79
N LYS A 212 -7.42 38.94 7.97
CA LYS A 212 -6.28 39.19 8.87
C LYS A 212 -4.92 39.22 8.17
N LYS A 213 -4.91 39.04 6.85
CA LYS A 213 -3.68 39.04 6.04
C LYS A 213 -2.88 40.33 6.17
N GLU A 214 -3.55 41.48 6.16
CA GLU A 214 -2.89 42.79 6.26
C GLU A 214 -2.30 43.04 7.65
N GLU A 215 -2.96 42.56 8.72
CA GLU A 215 -2.48 42.66 10.10
C GLU A 215 -1.24 41.79 10.36
N ILE A 216 -1.17 40.62 9.71
CA ILE A 216 -0.09 39.65 9.93
C ILE A 216 1.14 39.97 9.06
N ASN A 217 0.94 40.36 7.80
CA ASN A 217 2.05 40.57 6.86
C ASN A 217 2.98 41.74 7.25
N GLY A 218 2.51 42.68 8.08
CA GLY A 218 3.32 43.80 8.60
C GLY A 218 4.21 43.45 9.80
N LEU A 219 4.07 42.25 10.37
CA LEU A 219 4.81 41.82 11.56
C LEU A 219 6.13 41.16 11.18
N ASP A 220 7.10 41.08 12.10
CA ASP A 220 8.29 40.26 11.87
C ASP A 220 7.93 38.76 11.92
N LYS A 221 8.75 37.94 11.27
CA LYS A 221 8.49 36.50 11.09
C LYS A 221 8.23 35.74 12.40
N GLY A 222 8.93 36.08 13.49
CA GLY A 222 8.76 35.41 14.77
C GLY A 222 7.44 35.80 15.47
N ILE A 223 6.98 37.05 15.30
CA ILE A 223 5.67 37.47 15.78
C ILE A 223 4.55 36.89 14.89
N GLN A 224 4.75 36.84 13.57
CA GLN A 224 3.80 36.20 12.65
C GLN A 224 3.50 34.76 13.06
N GLU A 225 4.54 33.96 13.33
CA GLU A 225 4.40 32.57 13.78
C GLU A 225 3.55 32.45 15.05
N LYS A 226 3.82 33.30 16.07
CA LYS A 226 3.05 33.31 17.33
C LYS A 226 1.59 33.70 17.11
N VAL A 227 1.33 34.70 16.28
CA VAL A 227 -0.02 35.19 15.98
C VAL A 227 -0.82 34.15 15.21
N ILE A 228 -0.20 33.50 14.21
CA ILE A 228 -0.80 32.40 13.46
C ILE A 228 -1.18 31.25 14.39
N ILE A 229 -0.23 30.78 15.22
CA ILE A 229 -0.50 29.71 16.19
C ILE A 229 -1.69 30.09 17.08
N ARG A 230 -1.73 31.32 17.59
CA ARG A 230 -2.79 31.79 18.49
C ARG A 230 -4.16 31.80 17.82
N TYR A 231 -4.26 32.27 16.57
CA TYR A 231 -5.53 32.30 15.85
C TYR A 231 -6.08 30.92 15.54
N VAL A 232 -5.18 29.96 15.39
CA VAL A 232 -5.48 28.60 14.98
C VAL A 232 -5.75 27.69 16.18
N SER A 233 -5.26 28.06 17.36
CA SER A 233 -5.45 27.33 18.62
C SER A 233 -6.60 27.85 19.49
N SER A 234 -7.31 28.90 19.08
CA SER A 234 -8.40 29.55 19.84
C SER A 234 -9.77 29.15 19.31
#